data_AF-A0A1A3BWI1-F1
#
_entry.id   AF-A0A1A3BWI1-F1
#
_cell.length_a   1.000
_cell.length_b   1.000
_cell.length_c   1.000
_cell.angle_alpha   90.00
_cell.angle_beta   90.00
_cell.angle_gamma   90.00
#
_symmetry.space_group_name_H-M   'P 1'
#
loop_
_entity.id
_entity.type
_entity.pdbx_description
1 polymer ?
#
loop_
_entity_poly.entity_id
_entity_poly.type
_entity_poly.pdbx_seq_one_letter_code
_entity_poly.pdbx_strand_id
1 'polypeptide(L)'
;MTTKTTRRRRLAHAVARVAAAAAVTVALAPTAEAADTYGAIAYSANGSWGRSHAYPTKAAAEATAVKSCGYSDCKVLTTFTACGAVAAKDREYQGGTGPDLSAAMKDALSKLSGGYIDTWACN
;
A
#
# COMPACT_ATOMS: atom_id res chain seq x y z
N MET A 1 47.86 63.17 12.78
CA MET A 1 46.79 63.98 12.16
C MET A 1 46.11 63.14 11.07
N THR A 2 44.85 62.75 11.32
CA THR A 2 43.66 62.74 10.40
C THR A 2 43.90 62.63 8.88
N THR A 3 43.22 61.84 8.04
CA THR A 3 42.10 60.87 8.13
C THR A 3 41.95 60.15 6.77
N LYS A 4 41.25 59.00 6.76
CA LYS A 4 40.53 58.29 5.65
C LYS A 4 40.20 59.17 4.43
N THR A 5 40.13 58.66 3.19
CA THR A 5 39.03 57.86 2.60
C THR A 5 39.43 57.64 1.12
N THR A 6 39.36 56.50 0.44
CA THR A 6 38.19 55.81 -0.14
C THR A 6 38.75 54.85 -1.19
N ARG A 7 38.30 53.59 -1.29
CA ARG A 7 37.82 52.99 -2.56
C ARG A 7 37.43 51.52 -2.43
N ARG A 8 36.12 51.34 -2.57
CA ARG A 8 35.46 50.40 -3.50
C ARG A 8 35.77 48.91 -3.31
N ARG A 9 34.84 48.30 -2.58
CA ARG A 9 34.53 46.87 -2.44
C ARG A 9 34.74 46.09 -3.75
N ARG A 10 35.70 45.16 -3.72
CA ARG A 10 35.71 43.91 -4.48
C ARG A 10 36.12 42.82 -3.50
N LEU A 11 35.17 42.03 -3.01
CA LEU A 11 35.44 40.78 -2.32
C LEU A 11 34.47 39.78 -2.97
N ALA A 12 34.94 39.13 -4.02
CA ALA A 12 35.64 37.84 -3.96
C ALA A 12 34.61 36.71 -3.85
N HIS A 13 34.37 36.09 -5.01
CA HIS A 13 33.65 34.84 -5.13
C HIS A 13 34.31 33.78 -4.25
N ALA A 14 33.73 33.51 -3.08
CA ALA A 14 34.01 32.27 -2.35
C ALA A 14 33.16 31.16 -2.98
N VAL A 15 33.71 30.47 -3.98
CA VAL A 15 33.09 29.25 -4.52
C VAL A 15 33.42 28.12 -3.55
N ALA A 16 32.59 27.96 -2.52
CA ALA A 16 32.67 26.81 -1.64
C ALA A 16 32.14 25.57 -2.40
N ARG A 17 33.05 24.61 -2.61
CA ARG A 17 32.75 23.29 -3.20
C ARG A 17 31.90 22.50 -2.20
N VAL A 18 30.60 22.38 -2.44
CA VAL A 18 29.76 21.44 -1.69
C VAL A 18 29.75 20.11 -2.46
N ALA A 19 30.55 19.15 -2.00
CA ALA A 19 30.43 17.77 -2.44
C ALA A 19 29.14 17.19 -1.83
N ALA A 20 28.09 17.06 -2.62
CA ALA A 20 26.85 16.42 -2.19
C ALA A 20 27.07 14.90 -2.11
N ALA A 21 27.31 14.39 -0.90
CA ALA A 21 27.21 12.97 -0.63
C ALA A 21 25.72 12.57 -0.71
N ALA A 22 25.31 11.97 -1.82
CA ALA A 22 23.98 11.40 -1.96
C ALA A 22 23.88 10.17 -1.04
N ALA A 23 23.32 10.34 0.16
CA ALA A 23 22.96 9.24 1.02
C ALA A 23 21.81 8.48 0.35
N VAL A 24 22.11 7.32 -0.24
CA VAL A 24 21.10 6.37 -0.74
C VAL A 24 20.40 5.79 0.48
N THR A 25 19.25 6.34 0.83
CA THR A 25 18.35 5.71 1.79
C THR A 25 17.77 4.46 1.13
N VAL A 26 18.36 3.30 1.40
CA VAL A 26 17.76 2.00 1.08
C VAL A 26 16.47 1.91 1.87
N ALA A 27 15.34 2.15 1.22
CA ALA A 27 14.04 1.84 1.77
C ALA A 27 13.94 0.31 1.88
N LEU A 28 14.16 -0.22 3.09
CA LEU A 28 13.77 -1.57 3.43
C LEU A 28 12.24 -1.60 3.34
N ALA A 29 11.71 -2.14 2.24
CA ALA A 29 10.31 -2.52 2.21
C ALA A 29 10.10 -3.53 3.36
N PRO A 30 9.03 -3.42 4.16
CA PRO A 30 8.73 -4.46 5.13
C PRO A 30 8.64 -5.77 4.35
N THR A 31 9.57 -6.69 4.63
CA THR A 31 9.40 -8.09 4.26
C THR A 31 8.14 -8.51 4.99
N ALA A 32 7.05 -8.68 4.25
CA ALA A 32 5.85 -9.36 4.71
C ALA A 32 6.32 -10.75 5.14
N GLU A 33 6.72 -10.87 6.40
CA GLU A 33 7.04 -12.14 7.00
C GLU A 33 5.71 -12.87 6.99
N ALA A 34 5.60 -13.86 6.10
CA ALA A 34 4.48 -14.77 6.02
C ALA A 34 4.43 -15.61 7.31
N ALA A 35 4.21 -14.95 8.45
CA ALA A 35 3.63 -15.59 9.60
C ALA A 35 2.30 -16.16 9.10
N ASP A 36 2.06 -17.46 9.35
CA ASP A 36 0.86 -18.25 9.04
C ASP A 36 -0.43 -17.60 9.55
N THR A 37 -0.72 -16.44 8.99
CA THR A 37 -1.80 -15.57 9.35
C THR A 37 -2.67 -15.42 8.13
N TYR A 38 -3.94 -15.24 8.39
CA TYR A 38 -4.99 -15.23 7.41
C TYR A 38 -5.55 -13.81 7.37
N GLY A 39 -5.69 -13.31 6.17
CA GLY A 39 -6.45 -12.12 5.86
C GLY A 39 -7.66 -12.48 5.03
N ALA A 40 -8.69 -11.64 5.11
CA ALA A 40 -9.90 -11.79 4.34
C ALA A 40 -10.43 -10.41 3.96
N ILE A 41 -11.08 -10.34 2.80
CA ILE A 41 -11.76 -9.14 2.32
C ILE A 41 -13.19 -9.52 1.98
N ALA A 42 -14.13 -8.80 2.60
CA ALA A 42 -15.56 -8.94 2.38
C ALA A 42 -16.11 -7.70 1.68
N TYR A 43 -17.08 -7.90 0.79
CA TYR A 43 -17.77 -6.84 0.05
C TYR A 43 -19.28 -7.03 0.11
N SER A 44 -19.97 -5.90 0.14
CA SER A 44 -21.40 -5.74 -0.07
C SER A 44 -21.68 -5.38 -1.54
N ALA A 45 -22.86 -5.72 -2.02
CA ALA A 45 -23.32 -5.33 -3.36
C ALA A 45 -23.43 -3.81 -3.55
N ASN A 46 -23.47 -3.04 -2.45
CA ASN A 46 -23.48 -1.59 -2.45
C ASN A 46 -22.07 -0.97 -2.57
N GLY A 47 -21.03 -1.78 -2.67
CA GLY A 47 -19.63 -1.33 -2.73
C GLY A 47 -19.00 -1.03 -1.38
N SER A 48 -19.72 -1.25 -0.28
CA SER A 48 -19.12 -1.24 1.05
C SER A 48 -18.27 -2.49 1.23
N TRP A 49 -17.13 -2.36 1.89
CA TRP A 49 -16.22 -3.47 2.10
C TRP A 49 -15.56 -3.42 3.47
N GLY A 50 -15.13 -4.59 3.93
CA GLY A 50 -14.38 -4.78 5.16
C GLY A 50 -13.19 -5.68 4.90
N ARG A 51 -12.09 -5.42 5.60
CA ARG A 51 -10.88 -6.25 5.51
C ARG A 51 -10.39 -6.65 6.89
N SER A 52 -9.70 -7.78 6.95
CA SER A 52 -8.99 -8.28 8.11
C SER A 52 -7.66 -8.86 7.67
N HIS A 53 -6.65 -8.75 8.52
CA HIS A 53 -5.30 -9.30 8.33
C HIS A 53 -4.74 -9.72 9.69
N ALA A 54 -3.66 -10.50 9.69
CA ALA A 54 -2.95 -10.98 10.87
C ALA A 54 -3.77 -11.90 11.82
N TYR A 55 -4.68 -12.72 11.29
CA TYR A 55 -5.45 -13.68 12.10
C TYR A 55 -4.83 -15.08 12.10
N PRO A 56 -4.83 -15.82 13.21
CA PRO A 56 -4.27 -17.18 13.25
C PRO A 56 -5.13 -18.22 12.51
N THR A 57 -6.40 -17.90 12.20
CA THR A 57 -7.30 -18.81 11.50
C THR A 57 -8.08 -18.10 10.40
N LYS A 58 -8.34 -18.82 9.31
CA LYS A 58 -9.20 -18.34 8.21
C LYS A 58 -10.57 -17.90 8.68
N ALA A 59 -11.25 -18.71 9.51
CA ALA A 59 -12.60 -18.41 9.97
C ALA A 59 -12.67 -17.09 10.78
N ALA A 60 -11.66 -16.82 11.61
CA ALA A 60 -11.60 -15.56 12.36
C ALA A 60 -11.37 -14.34 11.44
N ALA A 61 -10.54 -14.50 10.41
CA ALA A 61 -10.36 -13.48 9.38
C ALA A 61 -11.68 -13.20 8.66
N GLU A 62 -12.32 -14.24 8.11
CA GLU A 62 -13.59 -14.13 7.39
C GLU A 62 -14.69 -13.45 8.24
N ALA A 63 -14.87 -13.91 9.48
CA ALA A 63 -15.84 -13.32 10.40
C ALA A 63 -15.54 -11.84 10.71
N THR A 64 -14.26 -11.50 10.88
CA THR A 64 -13.84 -10.11 11.13
C THR A 64 -14.04 -9.25 9.89
N ALA A 65 -13.70 -9.72 8.69
CA ALA A 65 -13.88 -8.98 7.46
C ALA A 65 -15.36 -8.65 7.21
N VAL A 66 -16.26 -9.64 7.41
CA VAL A 66 -17.71 -9.44 7.30
C VAL A 66 -18.20 -8.47 8.38
N LYS A 67 -17.75 -8.65 9.63
CA LYS A 67 -18.10 -7.75 10.74
C LYS A 67 -17.64 -6.30 10.51
N SER A 68 -16.45 -6.14 9.92
CA SER A 68 -15.84 -4.85 9.58
C SER A 68 -16.60 -4.14 8.45
N CYS A 69 -17.15 -4.92 7.51
CA CYS A 69 -17.95 -4.40 6.41
C CYS A 69 -19.27 -3.76 6.90
N GLY A 70 -19.90 -4.30 7.95
CA GLY A 70 -21.01 -3.65 8.66
C GLY A 70 -22.39 -3.74 7.99
N TYR A 71 -22.53 -4.50 6.90
CA TYR A 71 -23.81 -4.76 6.24
C TYR A 71 -24.17 -6.25 6.27
N SER A 72 -25.47 -6.55 6.27
CA SER A 72 -25.99 -7.93 6.25
C SER A 72 -25.71 -8.68 4.95
N ASP A 73 -25.49 -7.95 3.85
CA ASP A 73 -25.18 -8.53 2.54
C ASP A 73 -23.67 -8.63 2.26
N CYS A 74 -22.81 -8.30 3.23
CA CYS A 74 -21.36 -8.46 3.09
C CYS A 74 -20.99 -9.94 2.97
N LYS A 75 -20.26 -10.26 1.91
CA LYS A 75 -19.76 -11.61 1.60
C LYS A 75 -18.25 -11.58 1.46
N VAL A 76 -17.58 -12.60 1.98
CA VAL A 76 -16.14 -12.77 1.75
C VAL A 76 -15.89 -13.05 0.28
N LEU A 77 -15.10 -12.22 -0.37
CA LEU A 77 -14.70 -12.39 -1.77
C LEU A 77 -13.35 -13.08 -1.92
N THR A 78 -12.43 -12.80 -0.98
CA THR A 78 -11.12 -13.43 -0.99
C THR A 78 -10.61 -13.64 0.42
N THR A 79 -9.88 -14.74 0.61
CA THR A 79 -9.09 -15.03 1.79
C THR A 79 -7.68 -15.34 1.33
N PHE A 80 -6.69 -14.77 1.98
CA PHE A 80 -5.29 -14.91 1.62
C PHE A 80 -4.45 -15.18 2.87
N THR A 81 -3.30 -15.83 2.68
CA THR A 81 -2.29 -16.02 3.72
C THR A 81 -1.14 -15.03 3.60
N ALA A 82 -0.79 -14.63 2.37
CA ALA A 82 0.23 -13.61 2.09
C ALA A 82 -0.44 -12.28 1.69
N CYS A 83 -0.84 -12.13 0.42
CA CYS A 83 -1.50 -10.94 -0.08
C CYS A 83 -2.81 -11.28 -0.82
N GLY A 84 -3.79 -10.39 -0.70
CA GLY A 84 -5.05 -10.43 -1.42
C GLY A 84 -5.45 -9.06 -1.96
N ALA A 85 -6.13 -9.07 -3.09
CA ALA A 85 -6.67 -7.87 -3.73
C ALA A 85 -8.10 -8.12 -4.20
N VAL A 86 -8.88 -7.06 -4.36
CA VAL A 86 -10.20 -7.12 -4.98
C VAL A 86 -10.23 -6.16 -6.16
N ALA A 87 -10.57 -6.69 -7.32
CA ALA A 87 -10.88 -5.91 -8.50
C ALA A 87 -12.38 -5.61 -8.53
N ALA A 88 -12.75 -4.41 -8.94
CA ALA A 88 -14.13 -3.96 -9.11
C ALA A 88 -14.38 -3.49 -10.55
N LYS A 89 -15.57 -3.77 -11.08
CA LYS A 89 -16.05 -3.32 -12.40
C LYS A 89 -17.57 -3.34 -12.44
N ASP A 90 -18.22 -2.19 -12.68
CA ASP A 90 -19.68 -2.12 -12.91
C ASP A 90 -20.55 -2.88 -11.88
N ARG A 91 -20.19 -2.81 -10.58
CA ARG A 91 -20.79 -3.57 -9.44
C ARG A 91 -20.46 -5.06 -9.35
N GLU A 92 -19.58 -5.55 -10.21
CA GLU A 92 -18.95 -6.84 -10.07
C GLU A 92 -17.63 -6.70 -9.32
N TYR A 93 -17.38 -7.63 -8.40
CA TYR A 93 -16.21 -7.63 -7.54
C TYR A 93 -15.56 -9.01 -7.58
N GLN A 94 -14.26 -9.06 -7.84
CA GLN A 94 -13.50 -10.30 -7.93
C GLN A 94 -12.28 -10.27 -7.02
N GLY A 95 -12.19 -11.30 -6.19
CA GLY A 95 -11.08 -11.52 -5.28
C GLY A 95 -9.90 -12.20 -5.97
N GLY A 96 -8.70 -11.66 -5.73
CA GLY A 96 -7.43 -12.26 -6.10
C GLY A 96 -6.52 -12.49 -4.91
N THR A 97 -5.58 -13.40 -5.08
CA THR A 97 -4.59 -13.77 -4.06
C THR A 97 -3.22 -13.98 -4.69
N GLY A 98 -2.15 -13.75 -3.95
CA GLY A 98 -0.80 -14.03 -4.43
C GLY A 98 0.23 -14.03 -3.32
N PRO A 99 1.46 -14.52 -3.61
CA PRO A 99 2.59 -14.45 -2.69
C PRO A 99 2.98 -12.99 -2.38
N ASP A 100 2.71 -12.08 -3.31
CA ASP A 100 3.01 -10.65 -3.19
C ASP A 100 1.82 -9.82 -3.69
N LEU A 101 1.80 -8.53 -3.34
CA LEU A 101 0.74 -7.60 -3.73
C LEU A 101 0.53 -7.54 -5.25
N SER A 102 1.63 -7.47 -6.02
CA SER A 102 1.58 -7.41 -7.49
C SER A 102 0.95 -8.66 -8.10
N ALA A 103 1.23 -9.83 -7.53
CA ALA A 103 0.64 -11.09 -7.97
C ALA A 103 -0.85 -11.14 -7.62
N ALA A 104 -1.23 -10.73 -6.39
CA ALA A 104 -2.63 -10.67 -5.96
C ALA A 104 -3.47 -9.72 -6.82
N MET A 105 -2.94 -8.53 -7.14
CA MET A 105 -3.59 -7.57 -8.03
C MET A 105 -3.74 -8.12 -9.46
N LYS A 106 -2.69 -8.74 -10.01
CA LYS A 106 -2.77 -9.38 -11.32
C LYS A 106 -3.80 -10.50 -11.35
N ASP A 107 -3.83 -11.35 -10.32
CA ASP A 107 -4.81 -12.43 -10.20
C ASP A 107 -6.25 -11.87 -10.14
N ALA A 108 -6.49 -10.82 -9.34
CA ALA A 108 -7.80 -10.16 -9.28
C ALA A 108 -8.22 -9.57 -10.64
N LEU A 109 -7.33 -8.84 -11.30
CA LEU A 109 -7.59 -8.25 -12.62
C LEU A 109 -7.73 -9.30 -13.74
N SER A 110 -7.03 -10.44 -13.62
CA SER A 110 -7.17 -11.54 -14.59
C SER A 110 -8.57 -12.16 -14.56
N LYS A 111 -9.20 -12.18 -13.38
CA LYS A 111 -10.57 -12.64 -13.17
C LYS A 111 -11.61 -11.59 -13.56
N LEU A 112 -11.23 -10.32 -13.58
CA LEU A 112 -12.10 -9.20 -13.93
C LEU A 112 -11.43 -8.28 -14.94
N SER A 113 -11.44 -8.71 -16.20
CA SER A 113 -10.84 -7.97 -17.32
C SER A 113 -11.47 -6.59 -17.47
N GLY A 114 -10.62 -5.55 -17.49
CA GLY A 114 -11.06 -4.15 -17.58
C GLY A 114 -11.64 -3.58 -16.28
N GLY A 115 -11.49 -4.29 -15.16
CA GLY A 115 -11.73 -3.73 -13.83
C GLY A 115 -10.55 -2.91 -13.31
N TYR A 116 -10.72 -2.33 -12.13
CA TYR A 116 -9.67 -1.64 -11.38
C TYR A 116 -9.54 -2.28 -9.99
N ILE A 117 -8.38 -2.12 -9.34
CA ILE A 117 -8.21 -2.60 -7.97
C ILE A 117 -8.90 -1.61 -7.02
N ASP A 118 -9.91 -2.08 -6.30
CA ASP A 118 -10.67 -1.26 -5.34
C ASP A 118 -10.05 -1.32 -3.95
N THR A 119 -9.63 -2.51 -3.51
CA THR A 119 -8.94 -2.69 -2.23
C THR A 119 -7.93 -3.82 -2.29
N TRP A 120 -6.98 -3.80 -1.36
CA TRP A 120 -5.96 -4.82 -1.21
C TRP A 120 -5.45 -4.87 0.23
N ALA A 121 -4.89 -6.00 0.62
CA ALA A 121 -4.25 -6.19 1.91
C ALA A 121 -3.19 -7.29 1.82
N CYS A 122 -2.17 -7.15 2.66
CA CYS A 122 -1.16 -8.17 2.89
C CYS A 122 -1.03 -8.39 4.40
N ASN A 123 -0.57 -9.58 4.78
CA ASN A 123 -0.16 -9.89 6.15
C ASN A 123 1.30 -9.51 6.40
#